data_AF-A0A3A0EQP2-F1
#
_entry.id   AF-A0A3A0EQP2-F1
#
_cell.length_a   1.000
_cell.length_b   1.000
_cell.length_c   1.000
_cell.angle_alpha   90.00
_cell.angle_beta   90.00
_cell.angle_gamma   90.00
#
_symmetry.space_group_name_H-M   'P 1'
#
loop_
_entity.id
_entity.type
_entity.pdbx_description
1 polymer ?
#
loop_
_entity_poly.entity_id
_entity_poly.type
_entity_poly.pdbx_seq_one_letter_code
_entity_poly.pdbx_strand_id
1 'polypeptide(L)'
;TTGSGKSVGINAMLLSLLYKSDPSQVRLILIDPKMLEMSTYEGIPHLLSPVVTDMRQAGNALNWCVAEMERRYRLMSKLGVRNLSGYNSRIADAARREELIPNPFSLTPDEPEPLGSLPQIVVVIDELADLMMVVGKKIEELIARLAQKARAAGIHLILATQRPSVDVITGLIKANIPTRIAFQVSSKIDSRTILDQMGAESLLGQGDMLYLPPGGGVPMRVHGAFVADGEVHKVVDHWRQLAEPQYVGGILEGGVPEEVDAGSAVGFGGLSQTLAEAGVDGETDPLYDQAVAVVIKHRRASISLVQRHLRIGYNRSARLLEQMERSGLVSAMATNGNREILVPASQDA
;
A
#
# COMPACT_ATOMS: atom_id res chain seq x y z
N THR A 1 16.11 17.89 12.00
CA THR A 1 15.18 18.99 12.32
C THR A 1 14.88 19.80 11.07
N THR A 2 14.03 20.82 11.11
CA THR A 2 13.83 21.71 9.95
C THR A 2 15.18 22.31 9.51
N GLY A 3 15.46 22.32 8.21
CA GLY A 3 16.74 22.81 7.66
C GLY A 3 17.93 21.84 7.77
N SER A 4 17.77 20.65 8.37
CA SER A 4 18.87 19.70 8.52
C SER A 4 19.24 18.96 7.23
N GLY A 5 18.39 19.02 6.20
CA GLY A 5 18.56 18.30 4.92
C GLY A 5 17.72 17.02 4.77
N LYS A 6 16.75 16.76 5.66
CA LYS A 6 15.85 15.59 5.59
C LYS A 6 15.20 15.46 4.21
N SER A 7 14.51 16.50 3.77
CA SER A 7 13.70 16.47 2.54
C SER A 7 14.57 16.34 1.29
N VAL A 8 15.68 17.06 1.22
CA VAL A 8 16.69 16.91 0.15
C VAL A 8 17.25 15.48 0.13
N GLY A 9 17.50 14.88 1.30
CA GLY A 9 17.92 13.49 1.41
C GLY A 9 16.90 12.49 0.88
N ILE A 10 15.60 12.68 1.19
CA ILE A 10 14.52 11.85 0.64
C ILE A 10 14.45 12.01 -0.88
N ASN A 11 14.52 13.23 -1.39
CA ASN A 11 14.56 13.49 -2.83
C ASN A 11 15.76 12.82 -3.50
N ALA A 12 16.95 12.92 -2.92
CA ALA A 12 18.13 12.22 -3.45
C ALA A 12 17.93 10.70 -3.52
N MET A 13 17.27 10.09 -2.53
CA MET A 13 16.93 8.66 -2.55
C MET A 13 15.90 8.32 -3.63
N LEU A 14 14.83 9.12 -3.75
CA LEU A 14 13.80 8.92 -4.77
C LEU A 14 14.38 9.07 -6.19
N LEU A 15 15.14 10.14 -6.45
CA LEU A 15 15.82 10.33 -7.72
C LEU A 15 16.78 9.17 -8.01
N SER A 16 17.51 8.67 -7.02
CA SER A 16 18.39 7.51 -7.22
C SER A 16 17.65 6.27 -7.72
N LEU A 17 16.39 6.06 -7.30
CA LEU A 17 15.53 5.00 -7.84
C LEU A 17 15.08 5.32 -9.26
N LEU A 18 14.60 6.54 -9.49
CA LEU A 18 14.07 6.99 -10.79
C LEU A 18 15.13 7.05 -11.90
N TYR A 19 16.40 7.28 -11.56
CA TYR A 19 17.51 7.26 -12.53
C TYR A 19 17.93 5.85 -12.95
N LYS A 20 17.55 4.81 -12.19
CA LYS A 20 18.08 3.46 -12.35
C LYS A 20 17.02 2.42 -12.71
N SER A 21 15.76 2.66 -12.37
CA SER A 21 14.73 1.63 -12.41
C SER A 21 13.48 2.08 -13.15
N ASP A 22 13.02 1.25 -14.07
CA ASP A 22 11.73 1.39 -14.73
C ASP A 22 10.56 1.04 -13.78
N PRO A 23 9.33 1.50 -14.07
CA PRO A 23 8.14 1.13 -13.30
C PRO A 23 7.90 -0.38 -13.17
N SER A 24 8.38 -1.18 -14.13
CA SER A 24 8.30 -2.65 -14.10
C SER A 24 9.24 -3.27 -13.06
N GLN A 25 10.26 -2.54 -12.62
CA GLN A 25 11.25 -2.98 -11.65
C GLN A 25 11.00 -2.42 -10.25
N VAL A 26 10.58 -1.16 -10.15
CA VAL A 26 10.31 -0.47 -8.88
C VAL A 26 8.97 0.27 -8.95
N ARG A 27 8.17 0.07 -7.91
CA ARG A 27 6.89 0.74 -7.70
C ARG A 27 6.89 1.47 -6.36
N LEU A 28 6.21 2.62 -6.29
CA LEU A 28 6.27 3.54 -5.17
C LEU A 28 4.88 3.76 -4.54
N ILE A 29 4.87 3.86 -3.21
CA ILE A 29 3.76 4.42 -2.43
C ILE A 29 4.36 5.56 -1.61
N LEU A 30 3.88 6.79 -1.84
CA LEU A 30 4.38 7.98 -1.17
C LEU A 30 3.30 8.51 -0.22
N ILE A 31 3.64 8.68 1.05
CA ILE A 31 2.76 9.20 2.10
C ILE A 31 3.32 10.55 2.58
N ASP A 32 2.67 11.64 2.16
CA ASP A 32 3.03 13.02 2.47
C ASP A 32 1.83 13.77 3.07
N PRO A 33 1.65 13.70 4.39
CA PRO A 33 0.52 14.31 5.05
C PRO A 33 0.53 15.85 5.03
N LYS A 34 1.69 16.45 4.73
CA LYS A 34 1.84 17.92 4.70
C LYS A 34 1.74 18.47 3.27
N MET A 35 1.79 17.61 2.26
CA MET A 35 1.79 17.97 0.84
C MET A 35 2.93 18.88 0.41
N LEU A 36 4.04 18.88 1.15
CA LEU A 36 5.14 19.81 0.94
C LEU A 36 6.28 19.20 0.15
N GLU A 37 6.57 17.92 0.37
CA GLU A 37 7.85 17.33 -0.01
C GLU A 37 7.70 16.39 -1.21
N MET A 38 6.68 15.52 -1.19
CA MET A 38 6.52 14.46 -2.19
C MET A 38 5.36 14.70 -3.17
N SER A 39 4.55 15.75 -2.96
CA SER A 39 3.47 16.13 -3.88
C SER A 39 3.98 16.42 -5.30
N THR A 40 5.24 16.85 -5.46
CA THR A 40 5.85 17.06 -6.78
C THR A 40 5.93 15.78 -7.61
N TYR A 41 6.00 14.60 -6.99
CA TYR A 41 6.08 13.30 -7.69
C TYR A 41 4.74 12.78 -8.21
N GLU A 42 3.63 13.49 -7.97
CA GLU A 42 2.30 13.05 -8.40
C GLU A 42 2.28 12.70 -9.90
N GLY A 43 1.63 11.61 -10.28
CA GLY A 43 1.49 11.23 -11.68
C GLY A 43 2.71 10.58 -12.34
N ILE A 44 3.83 10.33 -11.65
CA ILE A 44 4.90 9.52 -12.25
C ILE A 44 4.44 8.07 -12.45
N PRO A 45 4.90 7.39 -13.52
CA PRO A 45 4.48 6.04 -13.83
C PRO A 45 4.92 4.99 -12.81
N HIS A 46 5.79 5.31 -11.84
CA HIS A 46 6.19 4.42 -10.74
C HIS A 46 5.17 4.35 -9.60
N LEU A 47 4.24 5.30 -9.49
CA LEU A 47 3.28 5.35 -8.39
C LEU A 47 2.20 4.26 -8.50
N LEU A 48 1.98 3.53 -7.40
CA LEU A 48 0.89 2.55 -7.23
C LEU A 48 -0.45 3.19 -6.87
N SER A 49 -0.41 4.37 -6.26
CA SER A 49 -1.55 5.20 -5.90
C SER A 49 -1.14 6.67 -6.04
N PRO A 50 -2.10 7.61 -6.08
CA PRO A 50 -1.80 9.01 -5.83
C PRO A 50 -0.98 9.19 -4.54
N VAL A 51 -0.25 10.29 -4.42
CA VAL A 51 0.45 10.67 -3.19
C VAL A 51 -0.57 10.77 -2.06
N VAL A 52 -0.34 9.99 -1.00
CA VAL A 52 -1.30 9.81 0.08
C VAL A 52 -1.14 10.93 1.08
N THR A 53 -2.18 11.74 1.22
CA THR A 53 -2.21 12.91 2.12
C THR A 53 -3.07 12.65 3.35
N ASP A 54 -4.09 11.81 3.24
CA ASP A 54 -4.96 11.42 4.35
C ASP A 54 -4.36 10.28 5.18
N MET A 55 -4.43 10.43 6.51
CA MET A 55 -3.80 9.49 7.44
C MET A 55 -4.52 8.16 7.57
N ARG A 56 -5.83 8.13 7.35
CA ARG A 56 -6.60 6.88 7.32
C ARG A 56 -6.27 6.11 6.05
N GLN A 57 -6.17 6.79 4.92
CA GLN A 57 -5.73 6.21 3.65
C GLN A 57 -4.29 5.67 3.73
N ALA A 58 -3.39 6.37 4.43
CA ALA A 58 -2.03 5.86 4.68
C ALA A 58 -2.05 4.55 5.47
N GLY A 59 -2.93 4.42 6.47
CA GLY A 59 -3.18 3.16 7.16
C GLY A 59 -3.68 2.05 6.22
N ASN A 60 -4.56 2.37 5.28
CA ASN A 60 -5.05 1.43 4.27
C ASN A 60 -3.93 0.98 3.33
N ALA A 61 -3.08 1.91 2.87
CA ALA A 61 -1.95 1.60 2.01
C ALA A 61 -0.95 0.64 2.70
N LEU A 62 -0.68 0.83 4.00
CA LEU A 62 0.14 -0.10 4.77
C LEU A 62 -0.52 -1.48 4.94
N ASN A 63 -1.84 -1.54 5.17
CA ASN A 63 -2.57 -2.82 5.18
C ASN A 63 -2.50 -3.53 3.82
N TRP A 64 -2.63 -2.78 2.72
CA TRP A 64 -2.47 -3.32 1.37
C TRP A 64 -1.07 -3.88 1.16
N CYS A 65 -0.02 -3.18 1.62
CA CYS A 65 1.36 -3.67 1.55
C CYS A 65 1.53 -5.00 2.30
N VAL A 66 0.86 -5.15 3.44
CA VAL A 66 0.86 -6.39 4.22
C VAL A 66 0.15 -7.52 3.45
N ALA A 67 -1.00 -7.25 2.84
CA ALA A 67 -1.72 -8.24 2.02
C ALA A 67 -0.90 -8.64 0.77
N GLU A 68 -0.30 -7.68 0.08
CA GLU A 68 0.58 -7.95 -1.07
C GLU A 68 1.82 -8.73 -0.65
N MET A 69 2.41 -8.44 0.52
CA MET A 69 3.49 -9.24 1.09
C MET A 69 3.08 -10.71 1.24
N GLU A 70 1.91 -10.98 1.81
CA GLU A 70 1.40 -12.35 1.97
C GLU A 70 1.13 -13.02 0.63
N ARG A 71 0.50 -12.32 -0.32
CA ARG A 71 0.27 -12.81 -1.68
C ARG A 71 1.57 -13.24 -2.34
N ARG A 72 2.62 -12.40 -2.26
CA ARG A 72 3.95 -12.72 -2.80
C ARG A 72 4.56 -13.94 -2.13
N TYR A 73 4.41 -14.10 -0.81
CA TYR A 73 4.86 -15.30 -0.11
C TYR A 73 4.15 -16.57 -0.60
N ARG A 74 2.83 -16.53 -0.82
CA ARG A 74 2.08 -17.67 -1.38
C ARG A 74 2.59 -18.06 -2.77
N LEU A 75 2.81 -17.07 -3.64
CA LEU A 75 3.38 -17.27 -4.98
C LEU A 75 4.79 -17.87 -4.93
N MET A 76 5.67 -17.30 -4.09
CA MET A 76 7.03 -17.79 -3.90
C MET A 76 7.06 -19.24 -3.38
N SER A 77 6.19 -19.57 -2.43
CA SER A 77 6.05 -20.93 -1.89
C SER A 77 5.62 -21.94 -2.95
N LYS A 78 4.59 -21.61 -3.76
CA LYS A 78 4.14 -22.48 -4.87
C LYS A 78 5.22 -22.69 -5.93
N LEU A 79 6.05 -21.68 -6.16
CA LEU A 79 7.19 -21.75 -7.07
C LEU A 79 8.48 -22.23 -6.41
N GLY A 80 8.48 -22.65 -5.13
CA GLY A 80 9.66 -23.17 -4.44
C GLY A 80 10.84 -22.20 -4.39
N VAL A 81 10.60 -20.89 -4.42
CA VAL A 81 11.62 -19.84 -4.36
C VAL A 81 11.60 -19.12 -3.01
N ARG A 82 12.75 -18.59 -2.59
CA ARG A 82 12.92 -17.99 -1.26
C ARG A 82 12.72 -16.48 -1.20
N ASN A 83 12.79 -15.78 -2.34
CA ASN A 83 12.71 -14.33 -2.41
C ASN A 83 12.27 -13.86 -3.82
N LEU A 84 11.93 -12.56 -3.91
CA LEU A 84 11.44 -11.92 -5.14
C LEU A 84 12.43 -12.03 -6.31
N SER A 85 13.74 -11.97 -6.04
CA SER A 85 14.76 -12.14 -7.08
C SER A 85 14.70 -13.53 -7.70
N GLY A 86 14.56 -14.57 -6.86
CA GLY A 86 14.39 -15.95 -7.31
C GLY A 86 13.08 -16.14 -8.07
N TYR A 87 12.00 -15.52 -7.60
CA TYR A 87 10.72 -15.49 -8.32
C TYR A 87 10.88 -14.90 -9.72
N ASN A 88 11.41 -13.68 -9.83
CA ASN A 88 11.59 -12.99 -11.12
C ASN A 88 12.55 -13.74 -12.06
N SER A 89 13.61 -14.36 -11.52
CA SER A 89 14.53 -15.19 -12.31
C SER A 89 13.80 -16.38 -12.94
N ARG A 90 12.94 -17.05 -12.17
CA ARG A 90 12.14 -18.19 -12.66
C ARG A 90 11.13 -17.79 -13.73
N ILE A 91 10.50 -16.62 -13.58
CA ILE A 91 9.59 -16.06 -14.60
C ILE A 91 10.38 -15.73 -15.88
N ALA A 92 11.54 -15.08 -15.76
CA ALA A 92 12.38 -14.73 -16.90
C ALA A 92 12.94 -15.97 -17.63
N ASP A 93 13.30 -17.03 -16.90
CA ASP A 93 13.75 -18.29 -17.47
C ASP A 93 12.65 -18.98 -18.30
N ALA A 94 11.41 -19.00 -17.80
CA ALA A 94 10.27 -19.54 -18.53
C ALA A 94 9.98 -18.71 -19.79
N ALA A 95 9.96 -17.39 -19.68
CA ALA A 95 9.75 -16.49 -20.82
C ALA A 95 10.82 -16.69 -21.92
N ARG A 96 12.09 -16.92 -21.55
CA ARG A 96 13.17 -17.25 -22.51
C ARG A 96 12.99 -18.58 -23.23
N ARG A 97 12.21 -19.49 -22.65
CA ARG A 97 11.82 -20.78 -23.26
C ARG A 97 10.49 -20.71 -23.98
N GLU A 98 9.89 -19.51 -24.08
CA GLU A 98 8.54 -19.30 -24.61
C GLU A 98 7.46 -20.08 -23.82
N GLU A 99 7.75 -20.37 -22.55
CA GLU A 99 6.85 -21.04 -21.62
C GLU A 99 6.16 -20.02 -20.71
N LEU A 100 4.87 -20.21 -20.49
CA LEU A 100 4.09 -19.42 -19.55
C LEU A 100 3.90 -20.18 -18.24
N ILE A 101 4.25 -19.56 -17.12
CA ILE A 101 3.99 -20.12 -15.80
C ILE A 101 2.56 -19.72 -15.40
N PRO A 102 1.61 -20.67 -15.26
CA PRO A 102 0.23 -20.33 -14.91
C PRO A 102 0.14 -19.82 -13.47
N ASN A 103 -0.79 -18.89 -13.20
CA ASN A 103 -1.08 -18.45 -11.85
C ASN A 103 -1.76 -19.58 -11.04
N PRO A 104 -1.12 -20.11 -9.98
CA PRO A 104 -1.69 -21.20 -9.19
C PRO A 104 -2.90 -20.78 -8.33
N PHE A 105 -3.22 -19.49 -8.28
CA PHE A 105 -4.34 -18.92 -7.55
C PHE A 105 -5.30 -18.17 -8.49
N SER A 106 -5.37 -18.57 -9.76
CA SER A 106 -6.31 -17.98 -10.71
C SER A 106 -7.76 -18.26 -10.29
N LEU A 107 -8.64 -17.29 -10.54
CA LEU A 107 -10.10 -17.47 -10.40
C LEU A 107 -10.68 -18.35 -11.52
N THR A 108 -9.91 -18.61 -12.57
CA THR A 108 -10.24 -19.52 -13.68
C THR A 108 -9.23 -20.67 -13.73
N PRO A 109 -9.37 -21.70 -12.87
CA PRO A 109 -8.38 -22.79 -12.78
C PRO A 109 -8.15 -23.58 -14.08
N ASP A 110 -9.16 -23.62 -14.96
CA ASP A 110 -9.08 -24.32 -16.26
C ASP A 110 -8.28 -23.52 -17.30
N GLU A 111 -8.24 -22.19 -17.18
CA GLU A 111 -7.49 -21.28 -18.04
C GLU A 111 -6.81 -20.19 -17.18
N PRO A 112 -5.76 -20.57 -16.43
CA PRO A 112 -5.11 -19.65 -15.51
C PRO A 112 -4.28 -18.61 -16.27
N GLU A 113 -4.44 -17.34 -15.91
CA GLU A 113 -3.62 -16.28 -16.47
C GLU A 113 -2.13 -16.48 -16.13
N PRO A 114 -1.21 -16.11 -17.03
CA PRO A 114 0.21 -16.30 -16.77
C PRO A 114 0.73 -15.34 -15.71
N LEU A 115 1.66 -15.81 -14.89
CA LEU A 115 2.39 -14.97 -13.94
C LEU A 115 3.39 -14.06 -14.66
N GLY A 116 3.40 -12.79 -14.25
CA GLY A 116 4.41 -11.82 -14.66
C GLY A 116 5.48 -11.61 -13.60
N SER A 117 6.56 -10.92 -13.99
CA SER A 117 7.56 -10.46 -13.01
C SER A 117 6.95 -9.43 -12.07
N LEU A 118 7.41 -9.44 -10.83
CA LEU A 118 6.92 -8.57 -9.77
C LEU A 118 7.96 -7.49 -9.44
N PRO A 119 7.55 -6.21 -9.39
CA PRO A 119 8.46 -5.12 -9.05
C PRO A 119 8.77 -5.10 -7.55
N GLN A 120 9.93 -4.53 -7.19
CA GLN A 120 10.18 -4.09 -5.82
C GLN A 120 9.18 -2.97 -5.47
N ILE A 121 8.66 -2.97 -4.26
CA ILE A 121 7.80 -1.89 -3.76
C ILE A 121 8.56 -1.11 -2.69
N VAL A 122 8.61 0.21 -2.83
CA VAL A 122 9.18 1.10 -1.82
C VAL A 122 8.07 2.01 -1.30
N VAL A 123 7.83 1.94 0.02
CA VAL A 123 6.89 2.80 0.72
C VAL A 123 7.68 3.89 1.43
N VAL A 124 7.39 5.15 1.12
CA VAL A 124 8.07 6.32 1.71
C VAL A 124 7.08 7.11 2.53
N ILE A 125 7.42 7.37 3.78
CA ILE A 125 6.61 8.15 4.72
C ILE A 125 7.44 9.36 5.15
N ASP A 126 7.05 10.58 4.75
CA ASP A 126 7.84 11.79 5.04
C ASP A 126 7.82 12.18 6.54
N GLU A 127 6.66 12.03 7.19
CA GLU A 127 6.48 12.40 8.58
C GLU A 127 5.69 11.33 9.33
N LEU A 128 6.41 10.30 9.81
CA LEU A 128 5.87 9.20 10.59
C LEU A 128 5.11 9.68 11.84
N ALA A 129 5.58 10.76 12.46
CA ALA A 129 4.99 11.28 13.67
C ALA A 129 3.51 11.69 13.49
N ASP A 130 3.14 12.24 12.33
CA ASP A 130 1.74 12.61 12.09
C ASP A 130 0.86 11.34 12.01
N LEU A 131 1.36 10.25 11.43
CA LEU A 131 0.61 8.98 11.37
C LEU A 131 0.41 8.38 12.75
N MET A 132 1.46 8.40 13.57
CA MET A 132 1.43 7.91 14.95
C MET A 132 0.46 8.72 15.83
N MET A 133 0.32 10.02 15.58
CA MET A 133 -0.60 10.86 16.35
C MET A 133 -2.08 10.63 16.00
N VAL A 134 -2.39 10.33 14.74
CA VAL A 134 -3.78 10.19 14.27
C VAL A 134 -4.31 8.77 14.39
N VAL A 135 -3.53 7.78 13.93
CA VAL A 135 -3.95 6.38 13.84
C VAL A 135 -3.32 5.52 14.94
N GLY A 136 -2.21 5.97 15.52
CA GLY A 136 -1.65 5.39 16.74
C GLY A 136 -1.08 3.98 16.54
N LYS A 137 -1.33 3.13 17.54
CA LYS A 137 -0.76 1.79 17.70
C LYS A 137 -0.96 0.87 16.48
N LYS A 138 -2.05 1.04 15.74
CA LYS A 138 -2.33 0.22 14.55
C LYS A 138 -1.29 0.44 13.45
N ILE A 139 -0.79 1.67 13.27
CA ILE A 139 0.28 1.96 12.30
C ILE A 139 1.59 1.30 12.72
N GLU A 140 1.92 1.39 14.01
CA GLU A 140 3.12 0.77 14.58
C GLU A 140 3.14 -0.74 14.34
N GLU A 141 2.01 -1.42 14.58
CA GLU A 141 1.86 -2.86 14.36
C GLU A 141 2.04 -3.23 12.87
N LEU A 142 1.49 -2.43 11.95
CA LEU A 142 1.66 -2.65 10.50
C LEU A 142 3.10 -2.44 10.05
N ILE A 143 3.76 -1.37 10.52
CA ILE A 143 5.16 -1.10 10.22
C ILE A 143 6.04 -2.21 10.77
N ALA A 144 5.83 -2.63 12.02
CA ALA A 144 6.58 -3.73 12.62
C ALA A 144 6.40 -5.03 11.82
N ARG A 145 5.16 -5.37 11.45
CA ARG A 145 4.84 -6.56 10.64
C ARG A 145 5.54 -6.55 9.29
N LEU A 146 5.52 -5.41 8.60
CA LEU A 146 6.23 -5.23 7.33
C LEU A 146 7.73 -5.33 7.53
N ALA A 147 8.31 -4.55 8.43
CA ALA A 147 9.76 -4.53 8.67
C ALA A 147 10.32 -5.94 9.02
N GLN A 148 9.55 -6.77 9.71
CA GLN A 148 9.95 -8.15 10.04
C GLN A 148 9.98 -9.11 8.85
N LYS A 149 9.03 -8.99 7.91
CA LYS A 149 8.75 -10.05 6.92
C LYS A 149 8.86 -9.58 5.47
N ALA A 150 8.87 -8.30 5.19
CA ALA A 150 8.73 -7.76 3.83
C ALA A 150 9.98 -7.95 2.94
N ARG A 151 11.17 -8.12 3.54
CA ARG A 151 12.46 -8.19 2.82
C ARG A 151 12.47 -9.20 1.68
N ALA A 152 12.02 -10.43 1.93
CA ALA A 152 12.03 -11.48 0.90
C ALA A 152 10.94 -11.27 -0.16
N ALA A 153 9.82 -10.64 0.20
CA ALA A 153 8.74 -10.26 -0.71
C ALA A 153 9.09 -9.02 -1.57
N GLY A 154 10.22 -8.37 -1.31
CA GLY A 154 10.70 -7.19 -2.02
C GLY A 154 9.84 -5.95 -1.77
N ILE A 155 9.38 -5.77 -0.54
CA ILE A 155 8.70 -4.56 -0.08
C ILE A 155 9.62 -3.90 0.97
N HIS A 156 9.90 -2.61 0.81
CA HIS A 156 10.86 -1.86 1.63
C HIS A 156 10.23 -0.57 2.15
N LEU A 157 10.60 -0.18 3.37
CA LEU A 157 10.09 1.01 4.03
C LEU A 157 11.18 2.07 4.17
N ILE A 158 10.86 3.32 3.83
CA ILE A 158 11.63 4.51 4.17
C ILE A 158 10.75 5.35 5.10
N LEU A 159 11.13 5.42 6.37
CA LEU A 159 10.40 6.17 7.39
C LEU A 159 11.20 7.40 7.77
N ALA A 160 10.62 8.57 7.56
CA ALA A 160 11.21 9.84 7.94
C ALA A 160 10.35 10.53 9.00
N THR A 161 11.00 11.36 9.83
CA THR A 161 10.34 12.17 10.86
C THR A 161 11.22 13.37 11.18
N GLN A 162 10.60 14.51 11.47
CA GLN A 162 11.30 15.66 12.06
C GLN A 162 11.20 15.68 13.59
N ARG A 163 10.39 14.79 14.18
CA ARG A 163 10.16 14.64 15.61
C ARG A 163 10.77 13.31 16.11
N PRO A 164 12.07 13.28 16.43
CA PRO A 164 12.76 12.08 16.91
C PRO A 164 12.51 11.84 18.42
N SER A 165 11.24 11.74 18.82
CA SER A 165 10.84 11.39 20.19
C SER A 165 10.66 9.88 20.36
N VAL A 166 10.71 9.41 21.60
CA VAL A 166 10.51 7.99 21.95
C VAL A 166 9.11 7.50 21.59
N ASP A 167 8.12 8.41 21.60
CA ASP A 167 6.73 8.10 21.23
C ASP A 167 6.55 7.89 19.72
N VAL A 168 7.45 8.43 18.90
CA VAL A 168 7.44 8.26 17.44
C VAL A 168 8.38 7.13 17.01
N ILE A 169 9.61 7.13 17.53
CA ILE A 169 10.63 6.12 17.24
C ILE A 169 10.67 5.15 18.43
N THR A 170 9.62 4.35 18.52
CA THR A 170 9.42 3.41 19.63
C THR A 170 10.42 2.25 19.59
N GLY A 171 10.46 1.47 20.67
CA GLY A 171 11.27 0.24 20.73
C GLY A 171 10.90 -0.78 19.64
N LEU A 172 9.60 -0.91 19.31
CA LEU A 172 9.14 -1.84 18.25
C LEU A 172 9.62 -1.40 16.87
N ILE A 173 9.58 -0.10 16.57
CA ILE A 173 10.10 0.45 15.32
C ILE A 173 11.61 0.19 15.23
N LYS A 174 12.37 0.53 16.29
CA LYS A 174 13.82 0.35 16.33
C LYS A 174 14.25 -1.11 16.21
N ALA A 175 13.52 -2.04 16.82
CA ALA A 175 13.83 -3.45 16.80
C ALA A 175 13.77 -4.07 15.39
N ASN A 176 12.93 -3.51 14.51
CA ASN A 176 12.70 -4.06 13.17
C ASN A 176 13.35 -3.25 12.04
N ILE A 177 13.83 -2.03 12.32
CA ILE A 177 14.51 -1.16 11.35
C ILE A 177 15.93 -0.89 11.84
N PRO A 178 16.90 -1.76 11.46
CA PRO A 178 18.28 -1.68 11.95
C PRO A 178 19.13 -0.64 11.22
N THR A 179 18.75 -0.27 9.99
CA THR A 179 19.46 0.74 9.20
C THR A 179 18.89 2.11 9.50
N ARG A 180 19.74 3.07 9.87
CA ARG A 180 19.29 4.39 10.33
C ARG A 180 20.14 5.51 9.74
N ILE A 181 19.49 6.62 9.45
CA ILE A 181 20.14 7.86 9.03
C ILE A 181 19.67 8.96 9.96
N ALA A 182 20.61 9.69 10.55
CA ALA A 182 20.31 10.89 11.31
C ALA A 182 20.98 12.09 10.66
N PHE A 183 20.17 13.03 10.18
CA PHE A 183 20.62 14.40 9.92
C PHE A 183 20.79 15.15 11.25
N GLN A 184 21.23 16.41 11.19
CA GLN A 184 21.34 17.26 12.36
C GLN A 184 20.05 17.27 13.21
N VAL A 185 20.22 17.03 14.51
CA VAL A 185 19.17 17.07 15.54
C VAL A 185 19.52 18.09 16.62
N SER A 186 18.55 18.49 17.42
CA SER A 186 18.72 19.56 18.41
C SER A 186 19.47 19.12 19.67
N SER A 187 19.41 17.83 20.03
CA SER A 187 19.94 17.36 21.30
C SER A 187 20.57 15.96 21.25
N LYS A 188 21.42 15.68 22.24
CA LYS A 188 21.98 14.35 22.49
C LYS A 188 20.92 13.28 22.74
N ILE A 189 19.76 13.69 23.27
CA ILE A 189 18.62 12.79 23.53
C ILE A 189 18.03 12.37 22.19
N ASP A 190 17.78 13.32 21.28
CA ASP A 190 17.26 13.05 19.94
C ASP A 190 18.21 12.15 19.14
N SER A 191 19.53 12.40 19.22
CA SER A 191 20.53 11.56 18.55
C SER A 191 20.43 10.11 19.04
N ARG A 192 20.29 9.90 20.35
CA ARG A 192 20.12 8.56 20.93
C ARG A 192 18.80 7.93 20.56
N THR A 193 17.73 8.70 20.46
CA THR A 193 16.43 8.17 20.03
C THR A 193 16.53 7.56 18.63
N ILE A 194 17.29 8.18 17.72
CA ILE A 194 17.48 7.67 16.35
C ILE A 194 18.56 6.59 16.30
N LEU A 195 19.78 6.86 16.77
CA LEU A 195 20.97 6.02 16.52
C LEU A 195 21.34 5.08 17.68
N ASP A 196 20.64 5.17 18.81
CA ASP A 196 21.06 4.59 20.10
C ASP A 196 22.44 5.13 20.58
N GLN A 197 22.94 6.20 19.96
CA GLN A 197 24.26 6.81 20.18
C GLN A 197 24.17 8.34 20.07
N MET A 198 25.11 9.05 20.70
CA MET A 198 25.29 10.49 20.49
C MET A 198 26.05 10.76 19.18
N GLY A 199 25.96 11.98 18.66
CA GLY A 199 26.79 12.46 17.55
C GLY A 199 26.00 13.27 16.52
N ALA A 200 24.71 12.98 16.33
CA ALA A 200 23.90 13.67 15.33
C ALA A 200 23.62 15.13 15.72
N GLU A 201 23.68 15.47 17.01
CA GLU A 201 23.56 16.85 17.49
C GLU A 201 24.77 17.73 17.14
N SER A 202 25.89 17.12 16.79
CA SER A 202 27.14 17.81 16.42
C SER A 202 27.31 17.96 14.90
N LEU A 203 26.33 17.51 14.11
CA LEU A 203 26.33 17.67 12.66
C LEU A 203 26.14 19.15 12.26
N LEU A 204 26.54 19.49 11.05
CA LEU A 204 26.56 20.87 10.55
C LEU A 204 25.23 21.35 9.94
N GLY A 205 24.25 20.44 9.78
CA GLY A 205 23.02 20.71 9.04
C GLY A 205 23.24 20.59 7.53
N GLN A 206 22.30 21.12 6.73
CA GLN A 206 22.41 21.22 5.27
C GLN A 206 22.84 19.92 4.55
N GLY A 207 22.34 18.77 5.00
CA GLY A 207 22.62 17.46 4.38
C GLY A 207 23.75 16.67 5.05
N ASP A 208 24.46 17.23 6.03
CA ASP A 208 25.40 16.46 6.87
C ASP A 208 24.63 15.43 7.71
N MET A 209 25.05 14.16 7.64
CA MET A 209 24.33 13.05 8.26
C MET A 209 25.25 11.97 8.82
N LEU A 210 24.71 11.20 9.76
CA LEU A 210 25.27 9.96 10.26
C LEU A 210 24.46 8.78 9.71
N TYR A 211 25.12 7.87 9.01
CA TYR A 211 24.57 6.63 8.49
C TYR A 211 25.01 5.44 9.34
N LEU A 212 24.04 4.73 9.92
CA LEU A 212 24.25 3.51 10.69
C LEU A 212 23.78 2.30 9.87
N PRO A 213 24.70 1.46 9.37
CA PRO A 213 24.34 0.24 8.65
C PRO A 213 23.75 -0.83 9.59
N PRO A 214 23.09 -1.87 9.04
CA PRO A 214 22.57 -2.96 9.86
C PRO A 214 23.71 -3.75 10.52
N GLY A 215 23.45 -4.31 11.71
CA GLY A 215 24.44 -5.09 12.46
C GLY A 215 25.19 -4.30 13.54
N GLY A 216 24.88 -3.00 13.68
CA GLY A 216 25.48 -2.14 14.70
C GLY A 216 26.90 -1.69 14.37
N GLY A 217 27.45 -0.83 15.23
CA GLY A 217 28.79 -0.25 15.06
C GLY A 217 28.80 1.26 15.16
N VAL A 218 29.92 1.85 14.75
CA VAL A 218 30.11 3.30 14.71
C VAL A 218 29.41 3.85 13.47
N PRO A 219 28.51 4.85 13.61
CA PRO A 219 27.88 5.46 12.45
C PRO A 219 28.93 6.14 11.56
N MET A 220 28.77 5.99 10.24
CA MET A 220 29.61 6.67 9.26
C MET A 220 29.06 8.07 9.02
N ARG A 221 29.92 9.09 9.11
CA ARG A 221 29.55 10.43 8.69
C ARG A 221 29.55 10.53 7.17
N VAL A 222 28.47 11.08 6.62
CA VAL A 222 28.26 11.24 5.18
C VAL A 222 27.76 12.66 4.92
N HIS A 223 28.28 13.29 3.87
CA HIS A 223 27.72 14.55 3.37
C HIS A 223 26.71 14.21 2.28
N GLY A 224 25.42 14.46 2.55
CA GLY A 224 24.33 14.17 1.64
C GLY A 224 24.47 14.93 0.33
N ALA A 225 24.14 14.26 -0.77
CA ALA A 225 24.08 14.90 -2.08
C ALA A 225 22.97 15.96 -2.07
N PHE A 226 23.28 17.13 -2.62
CA PHE A 226 22.30 18.19 -2.82
C PHE A 226 21.56 17.97 -4.15
N VAL A 227 20.24 18.13 -4.10
CA VAL A 227 19.35 18.16 -5.27
C VAL A 227 18.48 19.38 -5.11
N ALA A 228 18.46 20.25 -6.11
CA ALA A 228 17.58 21.39 -6.14
C ALA A 228 16.17 20.98 -6.59
N ASP A 229 15.14 21.70 -6.13
CA ASP A 229 13.75 21.42 -6.51
C ASP A 229 13.56 21.43 -8.03
N GLY A 230 14.21 22.36 -8.74
CA GLY A 230 14.15 22.41 -10.20
C GLY A 230 14.74 21.17 -10.90
N GLU A 231 15.65 20.44 -10.27
CA GLU A 231 16.15 19.16 -10.79
C GLU A 231 15.14 18.04 -10.56
N VAL A 232 14.46 18.02 -9.41
CA VAL A 232 13.37 17.08 -9.13
C VAL A 232 12.27 17.22 -10.17
N HIS A 233 11.79 18.44 -10.41
CA HIS A 233 10.74 18.72 -11.40
C HIS A 233 11.12 18.22 -12.79
N LYS A 234 12.36 18.47 -13.25
CA LYS A 234 12.84 17.98 -14.55
C LYS A 234 12.78 16.46 -14.68
N VAL A 235 13.21 15.74 -13.64
CA VAL A 235 13.21 14.27 -13.65
C VAL A 235 11.78 13.72 -13.62
N VAL A 236 10.93 14.31 -12.78
CA VAL A 236 9.51 13.94 -12.68
C VAL A 236 8.79 14.20 -14.02
N ASP A 237 8.98 15.37 -14.62
CA ASP A 237 8.33 15.75 -15.88
C ASP A 237 8.79 14.86 -17.04
N HIS A 238 10.06 14.48 -17.06
CA HIS A 238 10.56 13.49 -18.01
C HIS A 238 9.80 12.17 -17.88
N TRP A 239 9.63 11.66 -16.66
CA TRP A 239 8.91 10.41 -16.42
C TRP A 239 7.42 10.47 -16.75
N ARG A 240 6.75 11.59 -16.46
CA ARG A 240 5.33 11.81 -16.83
C ARG A 240 5.11 11.80 -18.34
N GLN A 241 6.09 12.22 -19.14
CA GLN A 241 6.01 12.19 -20.59
C GLN A 241 6.15 10.78 -21.18
N LEU A 242 6.80 9.87 -20.45
CA LEU A 242 7.06 8.51 -20.94
C LEU A 242 5.85 7.57 -20.76
N ALA A 243 5.10 7.71 -19.66
CA ALA A 243 3.93 6.88 -19.38
C ALA A 243 3.02 7.49 -18.32
N GLU A 244 1.73 7.18 -18.41
CA GLU A 244 0.75 7.47 -17.37
C GLU A 244 0.86 6.48 -16.19
N PRO A 245 0.51 6.91 -14.97
CA PRO A 245 0.51 6.03 -13.81
C PRO A 245 -0.61 4.99 -13.88
N GLN A 246 -0.24 3.72 -13.67
CA GLN A 246 -1.20 2.63 -13.54
C GLN A 246 -1.55 2.40 -12.06
N TYR A 247 -2.45 3.24 -11.54
CA TYR A 247 -2.89 3.12 -10.15
C TYR A 247 -3.64 1.81 -9.90
N VAL A 248 -3.32 1.16 -8.79
CA VAL A 248 -3.96 -0.09 -8.36
C VAL A 248 -5.17 0.27 -7.50
N GLY A 249 -6.35 -0.13 -7.96
CA GLY A 249 -7.59 0.05 -7.20
C GLY A 249 -7.53 -0.66 -5.85
N GLY A 250 -8.14 -0.05 -4.83
CA GLY A 250 -8.24 -0.65 -3.50
C GLY A 250 -7.03 -0.42 -2.56
N ILE A 251 -5.94 0.22 -3.00
CA ILE A 251 -4.82 0.56 -2.09
C ILE A 251 -5.25 1.52 -0.99
N LEU A 252 -6.03 2.54 -1.34
CA LEU A 252 -6.46 3.60 -0.42
C LEU A 252 -7.84 3.33 0.20
N GLU A 253 -8.60 2.40 -0.37
CA GLU A 253 -9.90 1.98 0.14
C GLU A 253 -9.67 0.95 1.25
N GLY A 254 -10.23 1.20 2.44
CA GLY A 254 -10.11 0.30 3.60
C GLY A 254 -10.94 -0.97 3.39
N GLY A 255 -10.48 -1.83 2.48
CA GLY A 255 -11.02 -3.16 2.23
C GLY A 255 -9.85 -4.11 2.21
N VAL A 256 -9.74 -4.94 3.24
CA VAL A 256 -8.90 -6.13 3.16
C VAL A 256 -9.35 -6.89 1.91
N PRO A 257 -8.45 -7.35 1.01
CA PRO A 257 -8.83 -8.41 0.09
C PRO A 257 -9.26 -9.60 0.97
N GLU A 258 -10.56 -9.87 1.02
CA GLU A 258 -11.06 -11.14 1.56
C GLU A 258 -10.43 -12.24 0.73
N GLU A 259 -9.38 -12.86 1.26
CA GLU A 259 -8.92 -14.22 0.96
C GLU A 259 -7.65 -14.51 1.79
N VAL A 260 -7.88 -14.80 3.07
CA VAL A 260 -7.08 -15.78 3.81
C VAL A 260 -8.04 -16.90 4.18
N ASP A 261 -7.96 -17.96 3.39
CA ASP A 261 -8.67 -19.21 3.58
C ASP A 261 -8.53 -19.69 5.04
N ALA A 262 -9.68 -19.84 5.68
CA ALA A 262 -9.83 -20.37 7.02
C ALA A 262 -9.61 -21.89 6.95
N GLY A 263 -8.38 -22.34 7.16
CA GLY A 263 -8.04 -23.74 6.99
C GLY A 263 -6.76 -24.23 7.65
N SER A 264 -6.45 -23.84 8.89
CA SER A 264 -5.66 -24.66 9.82
C SER A 264 -5.64 -24.04 11.23
N ALA A 265 -6.47 -24.60 12.10
CA ALA A 265 -6.54 -24.26 13.51
C ALA A 265 -5.31 -24.77 14.27
N VAL A 266 -4.63 -23.92 15.04
CA VAL A 266 -4.25 -24.20 16.43
C VAL A 266 -4.14 -22.88 17.23
N GLY A 267 -5.11 -22.64 18.12
CA GLY A 267 -4.97 -21.95 19.40
C GLY A 267 -4.52 -20.49 19.47
N PHE A 268 -5.47 -19.56 19.65
CA PHE A 268 -5.67 -18.88 20.93
C PHE A 268 -7.01 -18.13 20.91
N GLY A 269 -7.89 -18.51 21.82
CA GLY A 269 -9.26 -18.01 21.89
C GLY A 269 -9.37 -16.62 22.52
N GLY A 270 -10.51 -16.01 22.22
CA GLY A 270 -11.04 -14.83 22.90
C GLY A 270 -10.85 -13.55 22.10
N LEU A 271 -11.88 -13.16 21.33
CA LEU A 271 -12.28 -11.77 21.01
C LEU A 271 -13.32 -11.67 19.86
N SER A 272 -14.13 -12.72 19.60
CA SER A 272 -15.15 -12.69 18.54
C SER A 272 -16.59 -12.51 19.06
N GLN A 273 -16.80 -11.67 20.08
CA GLN A 273 -18.15 -11.53 20.66
C GLN A 273 -18.58 -10.12 21.10
N THR A 274 -17.96 -9.06 20.60
CA THR A 274 -18.35 -7.67 20.94
C THR A 274 -18.40 -6.70 19.74
N LEU A 275 -18.67 -7.19 18.53
CA LEU A 275 -18.90 -6.33 17.35
C LEU A 275 -20.28 -6.50 16.71
N ALA A 276 -21.18 -7.28 17.32
CA ALA A 276 -22.60 -7.21 17.04
C ALA A 276 -23.21 -6.22 18.06
N GLU A 277 -23.85 -5.16 17.56
CA GLU A 277 -24.53 -4.08 18.30
C GLU A 277 -23.74 -2.75 18.45
N ALA A 278 -23.56 -2.08 17.32
CA ALA A 278 -23.77 -0.63 17.21
C ALA A 278 -24.21 -0.30 15.76
N GLY A 279 -25.49 0.06 15.57
CA GLY A 279 -26.10 0.44 14.28
C GLY A 279 -25.38 1.62 13.59
N VAL A 280 -25.30 1.72 12.25
CA VAL A 280 -26.37 2.05 11.25
C VAL A 280 -26.98 3.43 11.57
N ASP A 281 -26.96 4.50 10.78
CA ASP A 281 -26.97 4.80 9.32
C ASP A 281 -26.00 5.97 9.00
N GLY A 282 -25.65 6.39 7.78
CA GLY A 282 -26.13 6.12 6.44
C GLY A 282 -25.38 7.04 5.46
N GLU A 283 -24.67 6.46 4.49
CA GLU A 283 -24.46 7.10 3.20
C GLU A 283 -24.97 6.10 2.16
N THR A 284 -26.21 6.32 1.70
CA THR A 284 -26.76 5.63 0.54
C THR A 284 -25.80 5.89 -0.63
N ASP A 285 -25.26 4.83 -1.25
CA ASP A 285 -24.35 5.00 -2.38
C ASP A 285 -25.03 5.89 -3.44
N PRO A 286 -24.39 6.97 -3.92
CA PRO A 286 -25.00 7.91 -4.87
C PRO A 286 -25.53 7.26 -6.16
N LEU A 287 -25.06 6.05 -6.48
CA LEU A 287 -25.47 5.28 -7.66
C LEU A 287 -26.57 4.25 -7.35
N TYR A 288 -27.09 4.19 -6.12
CA TYR A 288 -28.07 3.20 -5.71
C TYR A 288 -29.34 3.26 -6.56
N ASP A 289 -29.95 4.43 -6.72
CA ASP A 289 -31.17 4.59 -7.53
C ASP A 289 -30.94 4.23 -9.00
N GLN A 290 -29.77 4.55 -9.53
CA GLN A 290 -29.38 4.20 -10.91
C GLN A 290 -29.21 2.68 -11.07
N ALA A 291 -28.63 2.02 -10.06
CA ALA A 291 -28.47 0.58 -10.04
C ALA A 291 -29.83 -0.13 -9.97
N VAL A 292 -30.76 0.37 -9.15
CA VAL A 292 -32.13 -0.15 -9.05
C VAL A 292 -32.84 -0.03 -10.41
N ALA A 293 -32.73 1.14 -11.07
CA ALA A 293 -33.31 1.36 -12.39
C ALA A 293 -32.76 0.38 -13.45
N VAL A 294 -31.45 0.10 -13.44
CA VAL A 294 -30.82 -0.89 -14.34
C VAL A 294 -31.37 -2.30 -14.07
N VAL A 295 -31.44 -2.72 -12.80
CA VAL A 295 -31.92 -4.06 -12.43
C VAL A 295 -33.37 -4.27 -12.83
N ILE A 296 -34.25 -3.28 -12.57
CA ILE A 296 -35.67 -3.34 -12.94
C ILE A 296 -35.84 -3.35 -14.46
N LYS A 297 -35.18 -2.43 -15.18
CA LYS A 297 -35.28 -2.31 -16.64
C LYS A 297 -34.85 -3.58 -17.38
N HIS A 298 -33.77 -4.21 -16.93
CA HIS A 298 -33.21 -5.40 -17.58
C HIS A 298 -33.70 -6.72 -16.98
N ARG A 299 -34.59 -6.67 -15.97
CA ARG A 299 -35.14 -7.84 -15.27
C ARG A 299 -34.10 -8.85 -14.81
N ARG A 300 -32.91 -8.36 -14.40
CA ARG A 300 -31.80 -9.22 -13.99
C ARG A 300 -31.00 -8.56 -12.86
N ALA A 301 -30.94 -9.22 -11.71
CA ALA A 301 -30.20 -8.76 -10.54
C ALA A 301 -28.85 -9.49 -10.44
N SER A 302 -27.88 -9.09 -11.26
CA SER A 302 -26.53 -9.70 -11.26
C SER A 302 -25.44 -8.65 -11.19
N ILE A 303 -24.36 -8.95 -10.47
CA ILE A 303 -23.24 -8.02 -10.23
C ILE A 303 -22.66 -7.50 -11.55
N SER A 304 -22.44 -8.40 -12.52
CA SER A 304 -21.90 -8.06 -13.84
C SER A 304 -22.78 -7.10 -14.65
N LEU A 305 -24.12 -7.16 -14.47
CA LEU A 305 -25.05 -6.23 -15.13
C LEU A 305 -24.87 -4.81 -14.59
N VAL A 306 -24.87 -4.67 -13.27
CA VAL A 306 -24.71 -3.38 -12.58
C VAL A 306 -23.32 -2.80 -12.89
N GLN A 307 -22.29 -3.65 -12.85
CA GLN A 307 -20.91 -3.30 -13.17
C GLN A 307 -20.77 -2.71 -14.58
N ARG A 308 -21.35 -3.37 -15.58
CA ARG A 308 -21.27 -2.94 -16.99
C ARG A 308 -22.03 -1.65 -17.27
N HIS A 309 -23.21 -1.48 -16.67
CA HIS A 309 -24.07 -0.32 -16.94
C HIS A 309 -23.62 0.93 -16.21
N LEU A 310 -23.13 0.80 -14.97
CA LEU A 310 -22.68 1.93 -14.17
C LEU A 310 -21.17 2.18 -14.25
N ARG A 311 -20.42 1.32 -14.95
CA ARG A 311 -18.95 1.39 -15.10
C ARG A 311 -18.23 1.50 -13.74
N ILE A 312 -18.72 0.77 -12.76
CA ILE A 312 -18.15 0.70 -11.40
C ILE A 312 -17.48 -0.64 -11.16
N GLY A 313 -16.64 -0.76 -10.13
CA GLY A 313 -15.97 -2.01 -9.77
C GLY A 313 -16.91 -3.09 -9.25
N TYR A 314 -16.45 -4.34 -9.23
CA TYR A 314 -17.20 -5.52 -8.76
C TYR A 314 -17.72 -5.34 -7.33
N ASN A 315 -16.85 -4.95 -6.39
CA ASN A 315 -17.20 -4.81 -4.96
C ASN A 315 -18.26 -3.73 -4.72
N ARG A 316 -18.26 -2.66 -5.52
CA ARG A 316 -19.29 -1.62 -5.44
C ARG A 316 -20.62 -2.13 -6.00
N SER A 317 -20.57 -2.86 -7.11
CA SER A 317 -21.75 -3.51 -7.71
C SER A 317 -22.37 -4.57 -6.79
N ALA A 318 -21.55 -5.33 -6.06
CA ALA A 318 -21.99 -6.31 -5.07
C ALA A 318 -22.69 -5.64 -3.88
N ARG A 319 -22.07 -4.59 -3.29
CA ARG A 319 -22.67 -3.80 -2.21
C ARG A 319 -24.03 -3.19 -2.60
N LEU A 320 -24.15 -2.69 -3.82
CA LEU A 320 -25.42 -2.16 -4.34
C LEU A 320 -26.51 -3.25 -4.40
N LEU A 321 -26.16 -4.47 -4.80
CA LEU A 321 -27.11 -5.59 -4.83
C LEU A 321 -27.47 -6.14 -3.44
N GLU A 322 -26.52 -6.16 -2.51
CA GLU A 322 -26.79 -6.49 -1.11
C GLU A 322 -27.69 -5.44 -0.45
N GLN A 323 -27.51 -4.17 -0.79
CA GLN A 323 -28.39 -3.10 -0.32
C GLN A 323 -29.79 -3.23 -0.91
N MET A 324 -29.92 -3.66 -2.18
CA MET A 324 -31.21 -4.02 -2.79
C MET A 324 -31.86 -5.25 -2.13
N GLU A 325 -31.06 -6.21 -1.65
CA GLU A 325 -31.56 -7.37 -0.92
C GLU A 325 -32.11 -6.96 0.45
N ARG A 326 -31.33 -6.16 1.19
CA ARG A 326 -31.75 -5.61 2.50
C ARG A 326 -32.99 -4.74 2.40
N SER A 327 -33.17 -4.02 1.28
CA SER A 327 -34.35 -3.21 1.02
C SER A 327 -35.53 -4.00 0.45
N GLY A 328 -35.39 -5.32 0.27
CA GLY A 328 -36.45 -6.20 -0.25
C GLY A 328 -36.75 -6.04 -1.74
N LEU A 329 -35.87 -5.41 -2.53
CA LEU A 329 -36.03 -5.26 -3.98
C LEU A 329 -35.64 -6.54 -4.73
N VAL A 330 -34.66 -7.29 -4.20
CA VAL A 330 -34.17 -8.55 -4.78
C VAL A 330 -34.09 -9.64 -3.71
N SER A 331 -34.18 -10.90 -4.11
CA SER A 331 -34.03 -12.04 -3.22
C SER A 331 -32.58 -12.20 -2.75
N ALA A 332 -32.41 -13.02 -1.72
CA ALA A 332 -31.14 -13.65 -1.42
C ALA A 332 -30.62 -14.43 -2.65
N MET A 333 -29.31 -14.59 -2.73
CA MET A 333 -28.66 -15.32 -3.81
C MET A 333 -29.10 -16.78 -3.79
N ALA A 334 -29.71 -17.25 -4.88
CA ALA A 334 -30.05 -18.66 -5.06
C ALA A 334 -28.79 -19.50 -5.32
N THR A 335 -28.89 -20.82 -5.14
CA THR A 335 -27.79 -21.78 -5.32
C THR A 335 -27.20 -21.80 -6.72
N ASN A 336 -27.91 -21.27 -7.71
CA ASN A 336 -27.47 -21.09 -9.09
C ASN A 336 -26.78 -19.73 -9.35
N GLY A 337 -26.52 -18.94 -8.30
CA GLY A 337 -25.88 -17.62 -8.37
C GLY A 337 -26.78 -16.49 -8.84
N ASN A 338 -28.08 -16.73 -9.07
CA ASN A 338 -29.03 -15.70 -9.49
C ASN A 338 -29.81 -15.11 -8.31
N ARG A 339 -30.22 -13.85 -8.44
CA ARG A 339 -31.14 -13.17 -7.53
C ARG A 339 -32.44 -12.88 -8.28
N GLU A 340 -33.58 -13.16 -7.65
CA GLU A 340 -34.89 -12.84 -8.19
C GLU A 340 -35.29 -11.41 -7.84
N ILE A 341 -36.02 -10.73 -8.73
CA ILE A 341 -36.53 -9.38 -8.47
C ILE A 341 -37.91 -9.51 -7.83
N LEU A 342 -38.06 -9.00 -6.61
CA LEU A 342 -39.26 -9.19 -5.78
C LEU A 342 -40.33 -8.11 -6.01
N VAL A 343 -40.04 -7.11 -6.85
CA VAL A 343 -40.96 -6.00 -7.15
C VAL A 343 -41.77 -6.27 -8.42
N PRO A 344 -43.10 -6.09 -8.40
CA PRO A 344 -43.93 -6.19 -9.60
C PRO A 344 -43.52 -5.15 -10.66
N ALA A 345 -43.81 -5.44 -11.93
CA ALA A 345 -43.65 -4.45 -12.99
C ALA A 345 -44.43 -3.19 -12.62
N SER A 346 -43.79 -2.03 -12.58
CA SER A 346 -44.53 -0.78 -12.77
C SER A 346 -45.19 -0.89 -14.13
N GLN A 347 -46.53 -0.97 -14.15
CA GLN A 347 -47.30 -0.76 -15.36
C GLN A 347 -47.11 0.71 -15.72
N ASP A 348 -46.29 0.97 -16.74
CA ASP A 348 -46.24 2.29 -17.35
C ASP A 348 -47.62 2.60 -17.96
N ALA A 349 -48.23 3.69 -17.50
CA ALA A 349 -49.31 4.39 -18.17
C ALA A 349 -48.74 5.58 -18.94
#